data_AF-A0A502F8N1-F1
#
_entry.id   AF-A0A502F8N1-F1
#
_cell.length_a   1.000
_cell.length_b   1.000
_cell.length_c   1.000
_cell.angle_alpha   90.00
_cell.angle_beta   90.00
_cell.angle_gamma   90.00
#
_symmetry.space_group_name_H-M   'P 1'
#
loop_
_entity.id
_entity.type
_entity.pdbx_description
1 polymer ?
#
loop_
_entity_poly.entity_id
_entity_poly.type
_entity_poly.pdbx_seq_one_letter_code
_entity_poly.pdbx_strand_id
1 'polypeptide(L)'
;MNVIESLFAGSSFVRDRLVVPAELLMTDFAHLFTVRDGVLLAEDRHGNAIYSPSRPGERASFEEAIEILVNASPDRDELLRQEVASGGKAITRAEFESMPAATRAEHFRSGGTVHD
;
A
#
# COMPACT_ATOMS: atom_id res chain seq x y z
N MET A 1 -20.46 -11.85 7.41
CA MET A 1 -19.47 -11.16 6.58
C MET A 1 -20.22 -10.35 5.54
N ASN A 2 -20.22 -9.03 5.68
CA ASN A 2 -20.72 -8.10 4.67
C ASN A 2 -19.79 -8.13 3.43
N VAL A 3 -20.29 -7.81 2.24
CA VAL A 3 -19.48 -7.75 1.01
C VAL A 3 -18.33 -6.75 1.13
N ILE A 4 -18.54 -5.63 1.81
CA ILE A 4 -17.50 -4.62 2.04
C ILE A 4 -16.39 -5.19 2.93
N GLU A 5 -16.72 -5.87 4.03
CA GLU A 5 -15.74 -6.54 4.90
C GLU A 5 -14.88 -7.53 4.12
N SER A 6 -15.50 -8.34 3.26
CA SER A 6 -14.78 -9.29 2.39
C SER A 6 -13.83 -8.61 1.41
N LEU A 7 -14.17 -7.42 0.91
CA LEU A 7 -13.31 -6.66 0.00
C LEU A 7 -12.08 -6.12 0.72
N PHE A 8 -12.23 -5.57 1.93
CA PHE A 8 -11.08 -5.14 2.73
C PHE A 8 -10.16 -6.31 3.09
N ALA A 9 -10.72 -7.45 3.52
CA ALA A 9 -9.93 -8.65 3.83
C ALA A 9 -9.23 -9.24 2.60
N GLY A 10 -9.85 -9.12 1.43
CA GLY A 10 -9.35 -9.66 0.16
C GLY A 10 -8.38 -8.75 -0.59
N SER A 11 -8.26 -7.49 -0.19
CA SER A 11 -7.52 -6.46 -0.93
C SER A 11 -6.01 -6.69 -0.97
N SER A 12 -5.44 -6.66 -2.17
CA SER A 12 -3.99 -6.72 -2.36
C SER A 12 -3.35 -5.38 -2.00
N PHE A 13 -3.98 -4.26 -2.36
CA PHE A 13 -3.50 -2.94 -1.97
C PHE A 13 -3.37 -2.82 -0.43
N VAL A 14 -4.41 -3.20 0.32
CA VAL A 14 -4.37 -3.15 1.79
C VAL A 14 -3.26 -4.06 2.34
N ARG A 15 -3.16 -5.28 1.83
CA ARG A 15 -2.16 -6.26 2.30
C ARG A 15 -0.73 -5.84 1.97
N ASP A 16 -0.48 -5.25 0.81
CA ASP A 16 0.87 -5.07 0.27
C ASP A 16 1.40 -3.64 0.42
N ARG A 17 0.51 -2.64 0.53
CA ARG A 17 0.90 -1.23 0.58
C ARG A 17 0.67 -0.55 1.92
N LEU A 18 -0.13 -1.10 2.84
CA LEU A 18 -0.51 -0.41 4.08
C LEU A 18 0.12 -1.00 5.33
N VAL A 19 0.59 -0.16 6.27
CA VAL A 19 1.16 -0.63 7.56
C VAL A 19 0.09 -1.02 8.57
N VAL A 20 -1.13 -0.48 8.41
CA VAL A 20 -2.24 -0.69 9.32
C VAL A 20 -3.05 -1.95 8.96
N PRO A 21 -3.64 -2.64 9.95
CA PRO A 21 -4.52 -3.78 9.71
C PRO A 21 -5.83 -3.35 9.02
N ALA A 22 -6.45 -4.30 8.31
CA ALA A 22 -7.68 -4.07 7.55
C ALA A 22 -8.84 -3.57 8.45
N GLU A 23 -8.91 -4.02 9.70
CA GLU A 23 -9.93 -3.65 10.67
C GLU A 23 -9.91 -2.16 11.02
N LEU A 24 -8.73 -1.55 11.14
CA LEU A 24 -8.60 -0.12 11.38
C LEU A 24 -8.99 0.67 10.12
N LEU A 25 -8.53 0.25 8.95
CA LEU A 25 -8.96 0.86 7.68
C LEU A 25 -10.46 0.78 7.44
N MET A 26 -11.10 -0.34 7.81
CA MET A 26 -12.56 -0.46 7.69
C MET A 26 -13.27 0.58 8.56
N THR A 27 -12.75 0.85 9.76
CA THR A 27 -13.33 1.85 10.66
C THR A 27 -13.35 3.23 10.00
N ASP A 28 -12.27 3.59 9.32
CA ASP A 28 -12.10 4.91 8.73
C ASP A 28 -12.69 5.04 7.32
N PHE A 29 -12.76 3.95 6.55
CA PHE A 29 -13.11 4.03 5.12
C PHE A 29 -14.35 3.24 4.71
N ALA A 30 -14.84 2.27 5.49
CA ALA A 30 -15.95 1.41 5.03
C ALA A 30 -17.24 2.19 4.75
N HIS A 31 -17.47 3.30 5.46
CA HIS A 31 -18.64 4.16 5.27
C HIS A 31 -18.66 4.91 3.94
N LEU A 32 -17.51 5.00 3.25
CA LEU A 32 -17.37 5.59 1.91
C LEU A 32 -17.77 4.64 0.79
N PHE A 33 -18.04 3.37 1.13
CA PHE A 33 -18.45 2.34 0.19
C PHE A 33 -19.91 1.97 0.44
N THR A 34 -20.67 1.86 -0.64
CA THR A 34 -22.05 1.39 -0.62
C THR A 34 -22.28 0.41 -1.75
N VAL A 35 -23.06 -0.65 -1.51
CA VAL A 35 -23.53 -1.54 -2.57
C VAL A 35 -24.98 -1.22 -2.91
N ARG A 36 -25.25 -0.93 -4.19
CA ARG A 36 -26.58 -0.70 -4.76
C ARG A 36 -26.77 -1.60 -5.97
N ASP A 37 -27.82 -2.42 -5.94
CA ASP A 37 -28.16 -3.32 -7.05
C ASP A 37 -26.99 -4.23 -7.49
N GLY A 38 -26.18 -4.67 -6.52
CA GLY A 38 -24.99 -5.50 -6.77
C GLY A 38 -23.76 -4.73 -7.27
N VAL A 39 -23.84 -3.42 -7.44
CA VAL A 39 -22.74 -2.56 -7.86
C VAL A 39 -22.13 -1.86 -6.66
N LEU A 40 -20.81 -1.93 -6.54
CA LEU A 40 -20.06 -1.17 -5.55
C LEU A 40 -19.92 0.28 -6.02
N LEU A 41 -20.32 1.21 -5.17
CA LEU A 41 -20.15 2.64 -5.34
C LEU A 41 -19.22 3.15 -4.24
N ALA A 42 -18.21 3.93 -4.63
CA ALA A 42 -17.29 4.59 -3.73
C ALA A 42 -17.41 6.11 -3.87
N GLU A 43 -17.38 6.80 -2.75
CA GLU A 43 -17.44 8.25 -2.65
C GLU A 43 -16.28 8.77 -1.80
N ASP A 44 -15.83 10.00 -2.04
CA ASP A 44 -14.89 10.67 -1.15
C ASP A 44 -15.61 11.27 0.09
N ARG A 45 -14.83 11.83 1.01
CA ARG A 45 -15.36 12.53 2.21
C ARG A 45 -16.26 13.74 1.91
N HIS A 46 -16.27 14.22 0.68
CA HIS A 46 -17.13 15.31 0.22
C HIS A 46 -18.39 14.80 -0.51
N GLY A 47 -18.55 13.48 -0.63
CA GLY A 47 -19.66 12.85 -1.34
C GLY A 47 -19.46 12.79 -2.86
N ASN A 48 -18.25 13.04 -3.36
CA ASN A 48 -17.99 12.93 -4.80
C ASN A 48 -17.77 11.48 -5.19
N ALA A 49 -18.39 11.09 -6.29
CA ALA A 49 -18.18 9.81 -6.94
C ALA A 49 -16.70 9.58 -7.31
N ILE A 50 -16.16 8.41 -6.93
CA ILE A 50 -14.82 7.99 -7.33
C ILE A 50 -14.90 7.19 -8.65
N TYR A 51 -14.11 7.64 -9.63
CA TYR A 51 -14.01 7.04 -10.96
C TYR A 51 -12.66 6.37 -11.16
N SER A 52 -12.64 5.33 -12.00
CA SER A 52 -11.41 4.62 -12.33
C SER A 52 -10.49 5.52 -13.17
N PRO A 53 -9.23 5.73 -12.75
CA PRO A 53 -8.25 6.45 -13.56
C PRO A 53 -7.83 5.62 -14.79
N SER A 54 -7.90 4.29 -14.69
CA SER A 54 -7.58 3.35 -15.77
C SER A 54 -8.71 3.20 -16.77
N ARG A 55 -9.97 3.46 -16.35
CA ARG A 55 -11.19 3.35 -17.15
C ARG A 55 -12.02 4.64 -17.01
N PRO A 56 -11.67 5.70 -17.74
CA PRO A 56 -12.34 6.99 -17.63
C PRO A 56 -13.86 6.89 -17.86
N GLY A 57 -14.63 7.46 -16.95
CA GLY A 57 -16.10 7.42 -16.97
C GLY A 57 -16.73 6.20 -16.28
N GLU A 58 -15.92 5.19 -15.91
CA GLU A 58 -16.39 4.05 -15.12
C GLU A 58 -16.15 4.26 -13.62
N ARG A 59 -17.01 3.66 -12.78
CA ARG A 59 -16.80 3.64 -11.33
C ARG A 59 -15.51 2.89 -11.00
N ALA A 60 -14.75 3.43 -10.05
CA ALA A 60 -13.56 2.76 -9.56
C ALA A 60 -13.93 1.40 -8.95
N SER A 61 -13.09 0.40 -9.20
CA SER A 61 -13.14 -0.85 -8.42
C SER A 61 -12.78 -0.58 -6.96
N PHE A 62 -13.01 -1.56 -6.08
CA PHE A 62 -12.61 -1.44 -4.67
C PHE A 62 -11.13 -1.09 -4.53
N GLU A 63 -10.24 -1.80 -5.23
CA GLU A 63 -8.78 -1.57 -5.17
C GLU A 63 -8.40 -0.14 -5.58
N GLU A 64 -8.94 0.34 -6.71
CA GLU A 64 -8.67 1.70 -7.18
C GLU A 64 -9.23 2.74 -6.21
N ALA A 65 -10.44 2.52 -5.71
CA ALA A 65 -11.09 3.46 -4.81
C ALA A 65 -10.38 3.57 -3.46
N ILE A 66 -10.02 2.44 -2.83
CA ILE A 66 -9.31 2.48 -1.54
C ILE A 66 -7.92 3.10 -1.71
N GLU A 67 -7.24 2.86 -2.82
CA GLU A 67 -5.96 3.51 -3.13
C GLU A 67 -6.12 5.03 -3.27
N ILE A 68 -7.12 5.49 -4.01
CA ILE A 68 -7.40 6.93 -4.17
C ILE A 68 -7.73 7.57 -2.82
N LEU A 69 -8.59 6.92 -2.03
CA LEU A 69 -9.02 7.41 -0.72
C LEU A 69 -7.85 7.51 0.28
N VAL A 70 -7.01 6.47 0.36
CA VAL A 70 -5.83 6.49 1.23
C VAL A 70 -4.85 7.56 0.77
N ASN A 71 -4.60 7.69 -0.53
CA ASN A 71 -3.70 8.73 -1.06
C ASN A 71 -4.24 10.16 -0.87
N ALA A 72 -5.56 10.34 -0.77
CA ALA A 72 -6.18 11.63 -0.48
C ALA A 72 -6.32 11.90 1.03
N SER A 73 -6.09 10.91 1.89
CA SER A 73 -6.23 11.04 3.34
C SER A 73 -5.16 11.97 3.93
N PRO A 74 -5.45 12.75 5.00
CA PRO A 74 -4.43 13.54 5.69
C PRO A 74 -3.35 12.65 6.32
N ASP A 75 -3.74 11.45 6.77
CA ASP A 75 -2.88 10.50 7.48
C ASP A 75 -2.21 9.52 6.52
N ARG A 76 -2.13 9.87 5.22
CA ARG A 76 -1.58 9.01 4.16
C ARG A 76 -0.21 8.43 4.53
N ASP A 77 0.70 9.28 5.00
CA ASP A 77 2.08 8.88 5.32
C ASP A 77 2.14 7.91 6.52
N GLU A 78 1.14 7.93 7.39
CA GLU A 78 1.01 6.99 8.52
C GLU A 78 0.34 5.68 8.10
N LEU A 79 -0.49 5.71 7.05
CA LEU A 79 -1.18 4.53 6.51
C LEU A 79 -0.31 3.73 5.54
N LEU A 80 0.45 4.42 4.69
CA LEU A 80 1.29 3.81 3.66
C LEU A 80 2.56 3.21 4.28
N ARG A 81 2.94 2.02 3.81
CA ARG A 81 4.30 1.53 3.96
C ARG A 81 5.21 2.48 3.22
N GLN A 82 6.09 3.15 3.95
CA GLN A 82 7.24 3.79 3.33
C GLN A 82 8.01 2.70 2.58
N GLU A 83 8.12 2.87 1.26
CA GLU A 83 9.00 2.04 0.45
C GLU A 83 10.42 2.29 0.96
N VAL A 84 10.88 1.45 1.88
CA VAL A 84 12.31 1.25 2.07
C VAL A 84 12.79 0.76 0.71
N ALA A 85 13.56 1.60 0.00
CA ALA A 85 14.19 1.22 -1.24
C ALA A 85 14.87 -0.14 -0.97
N SER A 86 14.27 -1.20 -1.48
CA SER A 86 14.74 -2.57 -1.29
C SER A 86 15.96 -2.72 -2.15
N GLY A 87 17.05 -2.17 -1.64
CA GLY A 87 18.27 -1.91 -2.38
C GLY A 87 19.50 -2.15 -1.54
N GLY A 88 19.43 -2.53 -0.27
CA GLY A 88 20.64 -2.88 0.44
C GLY A 88 20.43 -3.89 1.55
N LYS A 89 21.08 -5.05 1.44
CA LYS A 89 21.33 -5.86 2.62
C LYS A 89 22.18 -4.99 3.55
N ALA A 90 21.63 -4.60 4.69
CA ALA A 90 22.40 -4.03 5.77
C ALA A 90 23.26 -5.17 6.34
N ILE A 91 24.57 -5.13 6.11
CA ILE A 91 25.50 -6.08 6.74
C ILE A 91 26.38 -5.33 7.73
N THR A 92 26.80 -6.02 8.79
CA THR A 92 27.74 -5.43 9.75
C THR A 92 29.09 -5.19 9.09
N ARG A 93 29.89 -4.28 9.66
CA ARG A 93 31.25 -4.01 9.18
C ARG A 93 32.10 -5.28 9.18
N ALA A 94 31.96 -6.10 10.22
CA ALA A 94 32.66 -7.37 10.35
C ALA A 94 32.28 -8.38 9.25
N GLU A 95 30.99 -8.46 8.90
CA GLU A 95 30.52 -9.31 7.81
C GLU A 95 31.00 -8.80 6.44
N PHE A 96 30.97 -7.49 6.21
CA PHE A 96 31.49 -6.88 4.98
C PHE A 96 32.98 -7.18 4.80
N GLU A 97 33.79 -7.05 5.85
CA GLU A 97 35.23 -7.32 5.80
C GLU A 97 35.57 -8.81 5.63
N SER A 98 34.68 -9.70 6.06
CA SER A 98 34.81 -11.15 5.89
C SER A 98 34.44 -11.64 4.48
N MET A 99 33.86 -10.78 3.63
CA MET A 99 33.47 -11.15 2.25
C MET A 99 34.63 -11.07 1.25
N PRO A 100 34.67 -11.97 0.24
CA PRO A 100 35.56 -11.85 -0.91
C PRO A 100 35.44 -10.48 -1.60
N ALA A 101 36.54 -9.96 -2.13
CA ALA A 101 36.58 -8.63 -2.75
C ALA A 101 35.57 -8.46 -3.91
N ALA A 102 35.30 -9.53 -4.67
CA ALA A 102 34.29 -9.52 -5.73
C ALA A 102 32.87 -9.31 -5.18
N THR A 103 32.53 -10.01 -4.10
CA THR A 103 31.23 -9.93 -3.43
C THR A 103 30.99 -8.58 -2.77
N ARG A 104 32.06 -7.95 -2.24
CA ARG A 104 31.99 -6.58 -1.70
C ARG A 104 31.64 -5.54 -2.77
N ALA A 105 32.19 -5.68 -3.98
CA ALA A 105 31.88 -4.79 -5.09
C ALA A 105 30.44 -4.97 -5.58
N GLU A 106 29.93 -6.20 -5.59
CA GLU A 106 28.51 -6.48 -5.89
C GLU A 106 27.57 -5.93 -4.83
N HIS A 107 27.98 -5.97 -3.55
CA HIS A 107 27.20 -5.42 -2.44
C HIS A 107 26.94 -3.92 -2.62
N PHE A 108 27.96 -3.12 -2.95
CA PHE A 108 27.76 -1.69 -3.21
C PHE A 108 27.04 -1.41 -4.54
N ARG A 109 27.28 -2.21 -5.59
CA ARG A 109 26.59 -2.03 -6.89
C ARG A 109 25.10 -2.33 -6.81
N SER A 110 24.69 -3.21 -5.91
CA SER A 110 23.28 -3.54 -5.66
C SER A 110 22.60 -2.59 -4.68
N GLY A 111 23.35 -1.67 -4.05
CA GLY A 111 22.88 -0.65 -3.10
C GLY A 111 23.00 -1.01 -1.60
N GLY A 112 23.75 -2.07 -1.29
CA GLY A 112 24.03 -2.53 0.07
C GLY A 112 24.55 -1.44 1.01
N THR A 113 24.04 -1.40 2.25
CA THR A 113 24.51 -0.52 3.31
C THR A 113 25.37 -1.29 4.31
N VAL A 114 26.37 -0.63 4.90
CA VAL A 114 27.24 -1.21 5.94
C VAL A 114 27.02 -0.43 7.22
N HIS A 115 26.75 -1.14 8.32
CA HIS A 115 26.56 -0.55 9.64
C HIS A 115 27.66 -1.05 10.60
N ASP A 116 27.97 -0.25 11.64
CA ASP A 116 29.01 -0.55 12.64
C ASP A 116 28.65 -1.75 13.53
#